data_AF-Q3TEA5-F1
#
_entry.id   AF-Q3TEA5-F1
#
_cell.length_a   1.000
_cell.length_b   1.000
_cell.length_c   1.000
_cell.angle_alpha   90.00
_cell.angle_beta   90.00
_cell.angle_gamma   90.00
#
_symmetry.space_group_name_H-M   'P 1'
#
loop_
_entity.id
_entity.type
_entity.pdbx_description
1 polymer ?
#
loop_
_entity_poly.entity_id
_entity_poly.type
_entity_poly.pdbx_seq_one_letter_code
_entity_poly.pdbx_strand_id
1 'polypeptide(L)'
;NNMGLVKQCLSSLYKKNIQRLTKTFLTLSLQDMASRVQLSGPQEAEKYVLHMIEDGEIFASINQKDGMVSFHDNPEKYNNPAMLHNIDQEMLKCIELDERLKAMDQEITVNPQFVQKSMGSQEDDSGNKPSSYS
;
A
#
# COMPACT_ATOMS: atom_id res chain seq x y z
N ASN A 1 14.66 18.80 -11.26
CA ASN A 1 13.70 19.02 -12.37
C ASN A 1 12.65 17.89 -12.32
N ASN A 2 11.51 18.11 -11.66
CA ASN A 2 10.53 17.08 -11.27
C ASN A 2 9.12 17.35 -11.81
N MET A 3 8.99 18.24 -12.80
CA MET A 3 7.70 18.67 -13.38
C MET A 3 6.85 17.49 -13.89
N GLY A 4 7.47 16.43 -14.40
CA GLY A 4 6.77 15.21 -14.84
C GLY A 4 6.01 14.53 -13.71
N LEU A 5 6.60 14.43 -12.51
CA LEU A 5 5.94 13.86 -11.33
C LEU A 5 4.76 14.72 -10.89
N VAL A 6 4.86 16.05 -10.98
CA VAL A 6 3.74 16.95 -10.68
C VAL A 6 2.56 16.70 -11.61
N LYS A 7 2.81 16.50 -12.91
CA LYS A 7 1.75 16.14 -13.88
C LYS A 7 1.12 14.78 -13.58
N GLN A 8 1.93 13.80 -13.17
CA GLN A 8 1.43 12.49 -12.76
C GLN A 8 0.58 12.55 -11.49
N CYS A 9 0.97 13.38 -10.50
CA CYS A 9 0.17 13.62 -9.30
C CYS A 9 -1.19 14.24 -9.64
N LEU A 10 -1.22 15.21 -10.58
CA LEU A 10 -2.47 15.80 -11.03
C LEU A 10 -3.38 14.78 -11.72
N SER A 11 -2.82 13.92 -12.59
CA SER A 11 -3.57 12.82 -13.22
C SER A 11 -4.10 11.83 -12.17
N SER A 12 -3.28 11.48 -11.19
CA SER A 12 -3.68 10.61 -10.06
C SER A 12 -4.80 11.23 -9.22
N LEU A 13 -4.84 12.55 -9.09
CA LEU A 13 -5.92 13.25 -8.38
C LEU A 13 -7.26 13.08 -9.11
N TYR A 14 -7.29 13.21 -10.44
CA TYR A 14 -8.49 12.96 -11.24
C TYR A 14 -8.96 11.51 -11.11
N LYS A 15 -8.03 10.56 -11.25
CA LYS A 15 -8.31 9.12 -11.06
C LYS A 15 -8.91 8.84 -9.68
N LYS A 16 -8.32 9.41 -8.61
CA LYS A 16 -8.83 9.29 -7.24
C LYS A 16 -10.23 9.87 -7.06
N ASN A 17 -10.53 11.00 -7.70
CA ASN A 17 -11.86 11.61 -7.63
C ASN A 17 -12.90 10.74 -8.33
N ILE A 18 -12.58 10.14 -9.48
CA ILE A 18 -13.46 9.20 -10.17
C ILE A 18 -13.71 7.95 -9.31
N GLN A 19 -12.67 7.39 -8.69
CA GLN A 19 -12.81 6.26 -7.74
C GLN A 19 -13.70 6.58 -6.55
N ARG A 20 -13.81 7.84 -6.12
CA ARG A 20 -14.76 8.21 -5.06
C ARG A 20 -16.20 8.14 -5.53
N LEU A 21 -16.47 8.42 -6.80
CA LEU A 21 -17.82 8.37 -7.36
C LEU A 21 -18.36 6.93 -7.41
N THR A 22 -17.50 5.93 -7.60
CA THR A 22 -17.90 4.52 -7.59
C THR A 22 -18.45 4.06 -6.23
N LYS A 23 -18.08 4.76 -5.14
CA LYS A 23 -18.57 4.44 -3.78
C LYS A 23 -19.95 5.00 -3.47
N THR A 24 -20.41 6.00 -4.22
CA THR A 24 -21.66 6.72 -3.94
C THR A 24 -22.68 6.59 -5.05
N PHE A 25 -22.26 6.21 -6.26
CA PHE A 25 -23.11 6.08 -7.43
C PHE A 25 -22.99 4.69 -8.05
N LEU A 26 -24.13 4.09 -8.36
CA LEU A 26 -24.19 2.89 -9.21
C LEU A 26 -24.18 3.27 -10.69
N THR A 27 -24.79 4.40 -11.06
CA THR A 27 -24.79 4.93 -12.43
C THR A 27 -24.76 6.45 -12.37
N LEU A 28 -23.99 7.07 -13.27
CA LEU A 28 -23.79 8.51 -13.33
C LEU A 28 -23.61 8.97 -14.78
N SER A 29 -24.14 10.13 -15.14
CA SER A 29 -23.93 10.68 -16.49
C SER A 29 -22.49 11.14 -16.69
N LEU A 30 -21.97 11.04 -17.91
CA LEU A 30 -20.63 11.53 -18.28
C LEU A 30 -20.50 13.05 -18.04
N GLN A 31 -21.59 13.79 -18.24
CA GLN A 31 -21.63 15.24 -17.99
C GLN A 31 -21.53 15.57 -16.50
N ASP A 32 -22.27 14.85 -15.66
CA ASP A 32 -22.22 14.99 -14.21
C ASP A 32 -20.88 14.59 -13.63
N MET A 33 -20.28 13.55 -14.20
CA MET A 33 -18.94 13.10 -13.84
C MET A 33 -17.90 14.17 -14.16
N ALA A 34 -17.90 14.70 -15.38
CA ALA A 34 -17.00 15.78 -15.78
C ALA A 34 -17.11 16.99 -14.85
N SER A 35 -18.34 17.37 -14.49
CA SER A 35 -18.61 18.51 -13.60
C SER A 35 -18.09 18.29 -12.18
N ARG A 36 -18.25 17.07 -11.63
CA ARG A 36 -17.78 16.73 -10.27
C ARG A 36 -16.26 16.55 -10.19
N VAL A 37 -15.65 16.04 -11.25
CA VAL A 37 -14.20 15.77 -11.32
C VAL A 37 -13.43 16.98 -11.84
N GLN A 38 -14.13 18.04 -12.28
CA GLN A 38 -13.57 19.25 -12.87
C GLN A 38 -12.78 18.98 -14.16
N LEU A 39 -13.35 18.12 -15.01
CA LEU A 39 -12.87 17.88 -16.37
C LEU A 39 -13.54 18.84 -17.35
N SER A 40 -12.94 19.01 -18.51
CA SER A 40 -13.37 19.97 -19.54
C SER A 40 -14.74 19.63 -20.14
N GLY A 41 -15.13 18.35 -20.11
CA GLY A 41 -16.40 17.89 -20.66
C GLY A 41 -16.59 16.37 -20.62
N PRO A 42 -17.73 15.88 -21.13
CA PRO A 42 -18.10 14.46 -21.06
C PRO A 42 -17.16 13.56 -21.88
N GLN A 43 -16.58 14.06 -22.97
CA GLN A 43 -15.62 13.30 -23.79
C GLN A 43 -14.30 13.05 -23.04
N GLU A 44 -13.86 14.03 -22.24
CA GLU A 44 -12.67 13.84 -21.41
C GLU A 44 -12.95 12.87 -20.27
N ALA A 45 -14.12 12.97 -19.63
CA ALA A 45 -14.55 12.02 -18.62
C ALA A 45 -14.62 10.59 -19.17
N GLU A 46 -15.16 10.42 -20.38
CA GLU A 46 -15.21 9.12 -21.06
C GLU A 46 -13.82 8.53 -21.28
N LYS A 47 -12.87 9.35 -21.77
CA LYS A 47 -11.48 8.94 -21.97
C LYS A 47 -10.82 8.50 -20.67
N TYR A 48 -11.01 9.25 -19.58
CA TYR A 48 -10.49 8.86 -18.27
C TYR A 48 -11.10 7.54 -17.80
N VAL A 49 -12.42 7.38 -17.88
CA VAL A 49 -13.10 6.14 -17.47
C VAL A 49 -12.60 4.95 -18.29
N LEU A 50 -12.45 5.11 -19.61
CA LEU A 50 -11.93 4.06 -20.48
C LEU A 50 -10.53 3.61 -20.05
N HIS A 51 -9.59 4.55 -19.89
CA HIS A 51 -8.24 4.22 -19.45
C HIS A 51 -8.21 3.60 -18.06
N MET A 52 -9.05 4.07 -17.14
CA MET A 52 -9.14 3.49 -15.80
C MET A 52 -9.73 2.07 -15.80
N ILE A 53 -10.59 1.73 -16.76
CA ILE A 53 -11.07 0.35 -16.96
C ILE A 53 -9.96 -0.52 -17.55
N GLU A 54 -9.24 -0.02 -18.56
CA GLU A 54 -8.10 -0.73 -19.19
C GLU A 54 -6.97 -1.02 -18.18
N ASP A 55 -6.65 -0.04 -17.33
CA ASP A 55 -5.64 -0.13 -16.27
C ASP A 55 -6.11 -1.00 -15.07
N GLY A 56 -7.40 -1.38 -15.01
CA GLY A 56 -7.98 -2.13 -13.89
C GLY A 56 -8.17 -1.32 -12.60
N GLU A 57 -8.19 0.01 -12.70
CA GLU A 57 -8.34 0.92 -11.55
C GLU A 57 -9.79 1.08 -11.07
N ILE A 58 -10.76 0.85 -11.98
CA ILE A 58 -12.20 0.81 -11.69
C ILE A 58 -12.87 -0.28 -12.51
N PHE A 59 -14.00 -0.79 -12.00
CA PHE A 59 -14.89 -1.68 -12.74
C PHE A 59 -16.12 -0.89 -13.15
N ALA A 60 -16.24 -0.61 -14.44
CA ALA A 60 -17.33 0.20 -14.97
C ALA A 60 -17.64 -0.18 -16.42
N SER A 61 -18.83 0.19 -16.89
CA SER A 61 -19.23 0.09 -18.29
C SER A 61 -19.78 1.42 -18.78
N ILE A 62 -19.41 1.82 -19.98
CA ILE A 62 -19.85 3.07 -20.60
C ILE A 62 -20.98 2.77 -21.59
N ASN A 63 -22.11 3.44 -21.43
CA ASN A 63 -23.20 3.47 -22.39
C ASN A 63 -23.17 4.80 -23.15
N GLN A 64 -22.55 4.80 -24.32
CA GLN A 64 -22.42 5.99 -25.18
C GLN A 64 -23.77 6.50 -25.71
N LYS A 65 -24.75 5.61 -25.91
CA LYS A 65 -26.07 5.99 -26.43
C LYS A 65 -26.80 6.90 -25.44
N ASP A 66 -26.75 6.53 -24.16
CA ASP A 66 -27.44 7.25 -23.09
C ASP A 66 -26.52 8.26 -22.36
N GLY A 67 -25.22 8.27 -22.68
CA GLY A 67 -24.22 9.15 -22.07
C GLY A 67 -23.96 8.83 -20.59
N MET A 68 -24.09 7.56 -20.20
CA MET A 68 -24.04 7.11 -18.80
C MET A 68 -22.87 6.17 -18.55
N VAL A 69 -22.33 6.22 -17.33
CA VAL A 69 -21.35 5.27 -16.80
C VAL A 69 -22.01 4.49 -15.68
N SER A 70 -22.02 3.17 -15.81
CA SER A 70 -22.47 2.26 -14.75
C SER A 70 -21.25 1.68 -14.05
N PHE A 71 -21.18 1.85 -12.74
CA PHE A 71 -20.12 1.33 -11.90
C PHE A 71 -20.49 -0.05 -11.37
N HIS A 72 -19.50 -0.93 -11.32
CA HIS A 72 -19.63 -2.31 -10.86
C HIS A 72 -18.68 -2.54 -9.69
N ASP A 73 -19.00 -3.53 -8.87
CA ASP A 73 -18.06 -4.03 -7.86
C ASP A 73 -16.95 -4.85 -8.50
N ASN A 74 -15.86 -5.04 -7.74
CA ASN A 74 -14.74 -5.87 -8.18
C ASN A 74 -15.24 -7.29 -8.54
N PRO A 75 -15.02 -7.76 -9.78
CA PRO A 75 -15.45 -9.09 -10.21
C PRO A 75 -14.66 -10.23 -9.55
N GLU A 76 -13.54 -9.94 -8.88
CA GLU A 76 -12.73 -10.93 -8.18
C GLU A 76 -13.50 -11.56 -7.01
N LYS A 77 -13.71 -12.88 -7.08
CA LYS A 77 -14.43 -13.67 -6.07
C LYS A 77 -13.49 -14.43 -5.13
N TYR A 78 -12.18 -14.28 -5.30
CA TYR A 78 -11.14 -14.93 -4.47
C TYR A 78 -11.22 -16.46 -4.45
N ASN A 79 -11.86 -17.06 -5.45
CA ASN A 79 -12.12 -18.50 -5.52
C ASN A 79 -11.41 -19.18 -6.70
N ASN A 80 -10.47 -18.47 -7.33
CA ASN A 80 -9.75 -18.98 -8.48
C ASN A 80 -8.37 -19.58 -8.06
N PRO A 81 -7.85 -20.58 -8.80
CA PRO A 81 -6.54 -21.17 -8.51
C PRO A 81 -5.37 -20.17 -8.58
N ALA A 82 -5.51 -19.08 -9.34
CA ALA A 82 -4.48 -18.04 -9.40
C ALA A 82 -4.35 -17.27 -8.07
N MET A 83 -5.46 -17.02 -7.38
CA MET A 83 -5.46 -16.41 -6.05
C MET A 83 -4.87 -17.35 -5.00
N LEU A 84 -5.11 -18.66 -5.10
CA LEU A 84 -4.42 -19.64 -4.26
C LEU A 84 -2.90 -19.58 -4.49
N HIS A 85 -2.47 -19.56 -5.75
CA HIS A 85 -1.05 -19.45 -6.08
C HIS A 85 -0.43 -18.14 -5.57
N ASN A 86 -1.14 -17.02 -5.69
CA ASN A 86 -0.69 -15.74 -5.15
C ASN A 86 -0.52 -15.80 -3.62
N ILE A 87 -1.47 -16.42 -2.91
CA ILE A 87 -1.37 -16.61 -1.45
C ILE A 87 -0.16 -17.46 -1.09
N ASP A 88 0.07 -18.58 -1.80
CA ASP A 88 1.22 -19.45 -1.57
C ASP A 88 2.54 -18.68 -1.80
N GLN A 89 2.63 -17.85 -2.84
CA GLN A 89 3.81 -17.02 -3.08
C GLN A 89 4.04 -15.98 -2.00
N GLU A 90 2.99 -15.28 -1.55
CA GLU A 90 3.12 -14.31 -0.46
C GLU A 90 3.50 -14.99 0.86
N MET A 91 2.99 -16.19 1.11
CA MET A 91 3.38 -17.00 2.27
C MET A 91 4.88 -17.36 2.22
N LEU A 92 5.39 -17.78 1.05
CA LEU A 92 6.81 -18.07 0.88
C LEU A 92 7.70 -16.85 1.12
N LYS A 93 7.29 -15.66 0.66
CA LYS A 93 8.00 -14.40 0.96
C LYS A 93 8.04 -14.11 2.46
N CYS A 94 6.94 -14.35 3.18
CA CYS A 94 6.89 -14.18 4.63
C CYS A 94 7.81 -15.18 5.35
N ILE A 95 7.88 -16.43 4.91
CA ILE A 95 8.80 -17.43 5.45
C ILE A 95 10.25 -16.99 5.23
N GLU A 96 10.60 -16.57 4.02
CA GLU A 96 11.95 -16.09 3.71
C GLU A 96 12.33 -14.87 4.56
N LEU A 97 11.39 -13.95 4.76
CA LEU A 97 11.60 -12.79 5.63
C LEU A 97 11.81 -13.20 7.09
N ASP A 98 11.03 -14.16 7.61
CA ASP A 98 11.17 -14.69 8.96
C ASP A 98 12.53 -15.37 9.17
N GLU A 99 13.01 -16.16 8.20
CA GLU A 99 14.34 -16.76 8.24
C GLU A 99 15.45 -15.70 8.27
N ARG A 100 15.33 -14.64 7.46
CA ARG A 100 16.29 -13.52 7.49
C ARG A 100 16.27 -12.77 8.81
N LEU A 101 15.08 -12.58 9.40
CA LEU A 101 14.94 -11.96 10.72
C LEU A 101 15.59 -12.82 11.81
N LYS A 102 15.41 -14.14 11.79
CA LYS A 102 16.06 -15.07 12.71
C LYS A 102 17.58 -15.04 12.57
N ALA A 103 18.10 -15.00 11.34
CA ALA A 103 19.53 -14.90 11.10
C ALA A 103 20.10 -13.58 11.67
N MET A 104 19.40 -12.46 11.45
CA MET A 104 19.77 -11.17 12.01
C MET A 104 19.72 -11.15 13.55
N ASP A 105 18.68 -11.74 14.15
CA ASP A 105 18.54 -11.86 15.60
C ASP A 105 19.65 -12.71 16.23
N GLN A 106 20.02 -13.79 15.54
CA GLN A 106 21.17 -14.62 15.92
C GLN A 106 22.47 -13.81 15.86
N GLU A 107 22.72 -13.05 14.79
CA GLU A 107 23.90 -12.18 14.65
C GLU A 107 23.97 -11.12 15.74
N ILE A 108 22.83 -10.50 16.11
CA ILE A 108 22.75 -9.52 17.19
C ILE A 108 23.03 -10.18 18.54
N THR A 109 22.43 -11.35 18.79
CA THR A 109 22.58 -12.07 20.07
C THR A 109 24.02 -12.52 20.31
N VAL A 110 24.76 -12.91 19.27
CA VAL A 110 26.19 -13.29 19.38
C VAL A 110 27.13 -12.09 19.28
N ASN A 111 26.63 -10.88 19.04
CA ASN A 111 27.46 -9.69 18.92
C ASN A 111 28.05 -9.33 20.29
N PRO A 112 29.38 -9.32 20.44
CA PRO A 112 30.04 -9.10 21.72
C PRO A 112 29.69 -7.75 22.37
N GLN A 113 29.41 -6.69 21.59
CA GLN A 113 28.99 -5.40 22.16
C GLN A 113 27.56 -5.43 22.75
N PHE A 114 26.69 -6.29 22.20
CA PHE A 114 25.35 -6.52 22.74
C PHE A 114 25.43 -7.43 23.97
N VAL A 115 26.14 -8.56 23.87
CA VAL A 115 26.39 -9.50 24.97
C VAL A 115 27.02 -8.80 26.19
N GLN A 116 27.99 -7.91 26.00
CA GLN A 116 28.66 -7.20 27.09
C GLN A 116 27.72 -6.17 27.77
N LYS A 117 26.81 -5.54 27.02
CA LYS A 117 25.76 -4.66 27.58
C LYS A 117 24.63 -5.43 28.27
N SER A 118 24.30 -6.63 27.77
CA SER A 118 23.28 -7.51 28.34
C SER A 118 23.77 -8.27 29.59
N MET A 119 25.06 -8.59 29.67
CA MET A 119 25.66 -9.31 30.80
C MET A 119 26.40 -8.44 31.82
N GLY A 120 26.60 -7.13 31.57
CA GLY A 120 27.51 -6.33 32.39
C GLY A 120 27.13 -4.85 32.57
N SER A 121 26.05 -4.60 33.31
CA SER A 121 25.89 -3.42 34.17
C SER A 121 25.59 -3.87 35.61
N GLN A 122 26.37 -4.85 36.11
CA GLN A 122 26.20 -5.41 37.45
C GLN A 122 27.57 -5.62 38.11
N GLU A 123 28.32 -4.53 38.28
CA GLU A 123 29.54 -4.36 39.09
C GLU A 123 29.74 -2.83 39.13
N ASP A 124 29.29 -2.08 40.14
CA ASP A 124 29.93 -1.92 41.45
C ASP A 124 28.92 -1.46 42.53
N ASP A 125 28.26 -2.39 43.23
CA ASP A 125 27.69 -2.14 44.56
C ASP A 125 27.89 -3.39 45.42
N SER A 126 29.05 -3.51 46.06
CA SER A 126 29.22 -4.23 47.34
C SER A 126 30.66 -4.17 47.86
N GLY A 127 30.82 -3.29 48.85
CA GLY A 127 31.74 -3.32 49.99
C GLY A 127 32.98 -4.22 49.99
N ASN A 128 34.14 -3.58 50.21
CA ASN A 128 35.16 -4.15 51.12
C ASN A 128 35.94 -3.04 51.83
N LYS A 129 35.56 -2.73 53.09
CA LYS A 129 36.52 -2.20 54.08
C LYS A 129 37.37 -3.39 54.56
N PRO A 130 38.68 -3.19 54.79
CA PRO A 130 39.10 -3.27 56.18
C PRO A 130 40.12 -2.22 56.62
N SER A 131 40.06 -1.99 57.93
CA SER A 131 40.96 -1.26 58.83
C SER A 131 42.42 -1.69 58.75
N SER A 132 43.38 -0.76 58.87
CA SER A 132 44.31 -0.68 60.03
C SER A 132 45.45 0.34 59.87
N TYR A 133 45.64 1.13 60.93
CA TYR A 133 46.85 1.77 61.49
C TYR A 133 47.80 2.61 60.61
N SER A 134 47.84 3.92 60.89
CA SER A 134 48.93 4.58 61.65
C SER A 134 48.46 5.94 62.19
#